data_AF-A0A2V7PND0-F1
#
_entry.id   AF-A0A2V7PND0-F1
#
_cell.length_a   1.000
_cell.length_b   1.000
_cell.length_c   1.000
_cell.angle_alpha   90.00
_cell.angle_beta   90.00
_cell.angle_gamma   90.00
#
_symmetry.space_group_name_H-M   'P 1'
#
loop_
_entity.id
_entity.type
_entity.pdbx_description
1 polymer ?
#
loop_
_entity_poly.entity_id
_entity_poly.type
_entity_poly.pdbx_seq_one_letter_code
_entity_poly.pdbx_strand_id
1 'polypeptide(L)'
;MPLDTLGEFIAAIEQSGELVRVREPVRTRLEIAEIADRCMKSRDGGPALLFERPVMEDGSTSPMPVAINLFGSTRRICLALGAEKLDDIGCRISELLEMKVPKGFLEKLALLPRLAELAKFPPKTRGGRPPCQEIVLEGGDVDLGRIPFLVTWPGDGGRYITLPLVITEDPARGIRNVGMYRIQVLRRNELAMNWQRHKVGAAHWREMAERGERMPVVIAIGGDPASIYTGSAPLPPTIDEFLFAGFLRKSPVELAKAVTCDLAVPAEAEIVIEGYVDPGEPLVLEGPFGDHTGFYSLADYYPKVHVTAATMRKDPVYPATLVGRPPMEDYYLG
;
A
#
# COMPACT_ATOMS: atom_id res chain seq x y z
N MET A 1 -17.64 -6.46 11.69
CA MET A 1 -17.49 -7.42 10.57
C MET A 1 -16.22 -7.02 9.83
N PRO A 2 -15.34 -7.95 9.43
CA PRO A 2 -14.16 -7.61 8.64
C PRO A 2 -14.59 -6.95 7.32
N LEU A 3 -13.81 -5.97 6.84
CA LEU A 3 -14.04 -5.28 5.57
C LEU A 3 -13.06 -5.86 4.55
N ASP A 4 -13.48 -6.75 3.68
CA ASP A 4 -12.61 -7.58 2.81
C ASP A 4 -12.16 -6.83 1.55
N THR A 5 -12.81 -5.72 1.20
CA THR A 5 -12.48 -4.93 0.00
C THR A 5 -12.37 -3.44 0.29
N LEU A 6 -11.72 -2.69 -0.61
CA LEU A 6 -11.67 -1.24 -0.54
C LEU A 6 -13.07 -0.62 -0.70
N GLY A 7 -13.89 -1.20 -1.57
CA GLY A 7 -15.28 -0.77 -1.77
C GLY A 7 -16.13 -0.88 -0.49
N GLU A 8 -15.98 -1.97 0.26
CA GLU A 8 -16.63 -2.13 1.57
C GLU A 8 -16.13 -1.10 2.59
N PHE A 9 -14.84 -0.79 2.58
CA PHE A 9 -14.29 0.24 3.46
C PHE A 9 -14.83 1.63 3.13
N ILE A 10 -14.84 2.00 1.85
CA ILE A 10 -15.43 3.27 1.38
C ILE A 10 -16.91 3.34 1.78
N ALA A 11 -17.67 2.26 1.59
CA ALA A 11 -19.08 2.19 1.98
C ALA A 11 -19.28 2.33 3.50
N ALA A 12 -18.40 1.71 4.31
CA ALA A 12 -18.45 1.83 5.77
C ALA A 12 -18.14 3.28 6.23
N ILE A 13 -17.18 3.96 5.60
CA ILE A 13 -16.90 5.38 5.88
C ILE A 13 -18.09 6.26 5.47
N GLU A 14 -18.72 5.98 4.33
CA GLU A 14 -19.92 6.69 3.86
C GLU A 14 -21.09 6.53 4.83
N GLN A 15 -21.38 5.30 5.27
CA GLN A 15 -22.43 5.00 6.24
C GLN A 15 -22.17 5.64 7.61
N SER A 16 -20.90 5.88 7.96
CA SER A 16 -20.52 6.53 9.21
C SER A 16 -20.59 8.06 9.15
N GLY A 17 -20.89 8.63 7.96
CA GLY A 17 -20.97 10.07 7.72
C GLY A 17 -19.60 10.75 7.55
N GLU A 18 -18.54 9.98 7.27
CA GLU A 18 -17.17 10.50 7.14
C GLU A 18 -16.65 10.56 5.70
N LEU A 19 -17.48 10.24 4.70
CA LEU A 19 -17.11 10.34 3.29
C LEU A 19 -17.81 11.53 2.63
N VAL A 20 -17.08 12.29 1.83
CA VAL A 20 -17.65 13.23 0.85
C VAL A 20 -17.33 12.75 -0.55
N ARG A 21 -18.37 12.62 -1.38
CA ARG A 21 -18.25 12.37 -2.82
C ARG A 21 -18.13 13.68 -3.58
N VAL A 22 -17.05 13.83 -4.35
CA VAL A 22 -16.81 14.98 -5.22
C VAL A 22 -17.16 14.57 -6.65
N ARG A 23 -18.23 15.16 -7.18
CA ARG A 23 -18.80 14.82 -8.50
C ARG A 23 -18.28 15.71 -9.62
N GLU A 24 -17.71 16.84 -9.24
CA GLU A 24 -17.09 17.79 -10.13
C GLU A 24 -15.83 17.17 -10.77
N PRO A 25 -15.50 17.50 -12.02
CA PRO A 25 -14.21 17.15 -12.59
C PRO A 25 -13.07 17.84 -11.82
N VAL A 26 -12.10 17.08 -11.33
CA VAL A 26 -10.95 17.61 -10.58
C VAL A 26 -9.65 17.00 -11.10
N ARG A 27 -8.63 17.82 -11.35
CA ARG A 27 -7.37 17.33 -11.92
C ARG A 27 -6.56 16.47 -10.95
N THR A 28 -5.99 15.38 -11.46
CA THR A 28 -5.02 14.53 -10.74
C THR A 28 -3.71 15.26 -10.46
N ARG A 29 -3.39 16.26 -11.28
CA ARG A 29 -2.28 17.17 -11.05
C ARG A 29 -2.71 18.31 -10.12
N LEU A 30 -2.21 18.29 -8.89
CA LEU A 30 -2.32 19.31 -7.84
C LEU A 30 -3.72 19.56 -7.27
N GLU A 31 -4.79 19.56 -8.06
CA GLU A 31 -6.11 19.98 -7.59
C GLU A 31 -6.73 19.00 -6.57
N ILE A 32 -6.71 17.68 -6.86
CA ILE A 32 -7.15 16.67 -5.89
C ILE A 32 -6.33 16.79 -4.59
N ALA A 33 -5.02 16.99 -4.72
CA ALA A 33 -4.12 17.10 -3.57
C ALA A 33 -4.42 18.34 -2.72
N GLU A 34 -4.63 19.51 -3.34
CA GLU A 34 -4.97 20.76 -2.63
C GLU A 34 -6.30 20.63 -1.86
N ILE A 35 -7.31 19.99 -2.45
CA ILE A 35 -8.60 19.77 -1.77
C ILE A 35 -8.41 18.83 -0.58
N ALA A 36 -7.73 17.70 -0.81
CA ALA A 36 -7.47 16.72 0.25
C ALA A 36 -6.60 17.29 1.38
N ASP A 37 -5.60 18.12 1.08
CA ASP A 37 -4.76 18.81 2.07
C ASP A 37 -5.59 19.67 3.03
N ARG A 38 -6.53 20.46 2.50
CA ARG A 38 -7.45 21.28 3.32
C ARG A 38 -8.35 20.41 4.21
N CYS A 39 -8.82 19.28 3.68
CA CYS A 39 -9.62 18.33 4.46
C CYS A 39 -8.80 17.67 5.57
N MET A 40 -7.60 17.16 5.27
CA MET A 40 -6.69 16.55 6.25
C MET A 40 -6.33 17.50 7.39
N LYS A 41 -6.19 18.80 7.10
CA LYS A 41 -5.90 19.84 8.11
C LYS A 41 -7.13 20.38 8.83
N SER A 42 -8.33 19.93 8.45
CA SER A 42 -9.55 20.28 9.16
C SER A 42 -9.62 19.56 10.51
N ARG A 43 -10.55 20.01 11.36
CA ARG A 43 -10.78 19.39 12.67
C ARG A 43 -10.99 17.88 12.51
N ASP A 44 -10.35 17.11 13.39
CA ASP A 44 -10.42 15.65 13.44
C ASP A 44 -10.02 14.95 12.12
N GLY A 45 -9.18 15.62 11.30
CA GLY A 45 -8.64 15.11 10.04
C GLY A 45 -9.59 15.21 8.84
N GLY A 46 -10.76 15.84 9.03
CA GLY A 46 -11.77 16.05 8.00
C GLY A 46 -12.35 14.74 7.41
N PRO A 47 -13.20 14.86 6.38
CA PRO A 47 -13.78 13.69 5.72
C PRO A 47 -12.76 12.99 4.81
N ALA A 48 -12.95 11.69 4.60
CA ALA A 48 -12.41 11.02 3.43
C ALA A 48 -13.09 11.56 2.17
N LEU A 49 -12.38 11.53 1.04
CA LEU A 49 -12.87 12.06 -0.23
C LEU A 49 -12.89 10.96 -1.29
N LEU A 50 -13.99 10.90 -2.05
CA LEU A 50 -14.09 10.08 -3.26
C LEU A 50 -14.34 10.99 -4.46
N PHE A 51 -13.32 11.19 -5.29
CA PHE A 51 -13.40 11.94 -6.54
C PHE A 51 -13.89 11.02 -7.66
N GLU A 52 -15.12 11.23 -8.12
CA GLU A 52 -15.76 10.37 -9.12
C GLU A 52 -15.33 10.68 -10.55
N ARG A 53 -14.79 11.88 -10.80
CA ARG A 53 -14.35 12.32 -12.13
C ARG A 53 -12.93 12.92 -12.13
N PRO A 54 -11.90 12.13 -11.83
CA PRO A 54 -10.52 12.60 -11.92
C PRO A 54 -10.17 12.97 -13.36
N VAL A 55 -9.60 14.16 -13.57
CA VAL A 55 -9.16 14.64 -14.88
C VAL A 55 -7.65 14.39 -15.02
N MET A 56 -7.30 13.60 -16.04
CA MET A 56 -5.95 13.18 -16.37
C MET A 56 -5.14 14.34 -17.01
N GLU A 57 -3.83 14.16 -17.16
CA GLU A 57 -2.95 15.19 -17.74
C GLU A 57 -3.28 15.52 -19.20
N ASP A 58 -3.85 14.57 -19.94
CA ASP A 58 -4.31 14.77 -21.33
C ASP A 58 -5.71 15.42 -21.42
N GLY A 59 -6.31 15.76 -20.28
CA GLY A 59 -7.66 16.35 -20.18
C GLY A 59 -8.81 15.34 -20.23
N SER A 60 -8.54 14.05 -20.41
CA SER A 60 -9.56 13.01 -20.34
C SER A 60 -10.04 12.80 -18.90
N THR A 61 -11.26 12.30 -18.74
CA THR A 61 -11.75 11.85 -17.42
C THR A 61 -11.39 10.39 -17.22
N SER A 62 -10.72 10.08 -16.11
CA SER A 62 -10.42 8.72 -15.70
C SER A 62 -11.71 7.94 -15.43
N PRO A 63 -11.84 6.69 -15.91
CA PRO A 63 -12.93 5.80 -15.50
C PRO A 63 -12.75 5.28 -14.07
N MET A 64 -11.55 5.41 -13.49
CA MET A 64 -11.22 4.99 -12.13
C MET A 64 -11.40 6.18 -11.19
N PRO A 65 -12.29 6.12 -10.18
CA PRO A 65 -12.38 7.12 -9.13
C PRO A 65 -11.10 7.18 -8.29
N VAL A 66 -10.82 8.33 -7.68
CA VAL A 66 -9.72 8.48 -6.70
C VAL A 66 -10.30 8.59 -5.30
N ALA A 67 -9.89 7.71 -4.40
CA ALA A 67 -10.21 7.76 -2.98
C ALA A 67 -8.99 8.25 -2.19
N ILE A 68 -9.16 9.22 -1.29
CA ILE A 68 -8.05 9.83 -0.56
C ILE A 68 -8.49 10.23 0.85
N ASN A 69 -7.55 10.31 1.79
CA ASN A 69 -7.82 10.60 3.20
C ASN A 69 -8.69 9.50 3.90
N LEU A 70 -8.60 8.26 3.41
CA LEU A 70 -9.35 7.11 3.90
C LEU A 70 -9.00 6.74 5.35
N PHE A 71 -7.78 6.98 5.78
CA PHE A 71 -7.22 6.68 7.10
C PHE A 71 -7.02 7.93 7.96
N GLY A 72 -7.34 9.13 7.45
CA GLY A 72 -7.05 10.39 8.15
C GLY A 72 -7.99 10.76 9.28
N SER A 73 -8.49 9.80 10.05
CA SER A 73 -9.14 10.05 11.34
C SER A 73 -9.04 8.82 12.23
N THR A 74 -8.99 9.04 13.54
CA THR A 74 -9.05 7.95 14.54
C THR A 74 -10.22 7.00 14.30
N ARG A 75 -11.40 7.55 13.93
CA ARG A 75 -12.60 6.75 13.69
C ARG A 75 -12.46 5.88 12.44
N ARG A 76 -11.85 6.39 11.36
CA ARG A 76 -11.58 5.60 10.16
C ARG A 76 -10.49 4.55 10.37
N ILE A 77 -9.48 4.81 11.19
CA ILE A 77 -8.52 3.78 11.63
C ILE A 77 -9.23 2.67 12.39
N CYS A 78 -10.11 3.00 13.35
CA CYS A 78 -10.90 2.01 14.06
C CYS A 78 -11.76 1.15 13.11
N LEU A 79 -12.41 1.79 12.11
CA LEU A 79 -13.17 1.08 11.08
C LEU A 79 -12.29 0.12 10.26
N ALA A 80 -11.13 0.60 9.79
CA ALA A 80 -10.17 -0.19 9.02
C ALA A 80 -9.70 -1.46 9.75
N LEU A 81 -9.52 -1.35 11.07
CA LEU A 81 -8.97 -2.42 11.90
C LEU A 81 -10.04 -3.23 12.65
N GLY A 82 -11.33 -2.93 12.43
CA GLY A 82 -12.44 -3.62 13.07
C GLY A 82 -12.47 -3.46 14.61
N ALA A 83 -12.05 -2.30 15.11
CA ALA A 83 -11.97 -1.98 16.53
C ALA A 83 -12.99 -0.88 16.92
N GLU A 84 -13.38 -0.86 18.19
CA GLU A 84 -14.22 0.23 18.71
C GLU A 84 -13.37 1.44 19.12
N LYS A 85 -12.19 1.20 19.71
CA LYS A 85 -11.25 2.23 20.16
C LYS A 85 -9.82 1.87 19.77
N LEU A 86 -8.97 2.90 19.61
CA LEU A 86 -7.55 2.70 19.32
C LEU A 86 -6.82 1.92 20.42
N ASP A 87 -7.21 2.10 21.69
CA ASP A 87 -6.60 1.38 22.81
C ASP A 87 -6.75 -0.14 22.66
N ASP A 88 -7.87 -0.61 22.09
CA ASP A 88 -8.09 -2.04 21.82
C ASP A 88 -7.09 -2.59 20.81
N ILE A 89 -6.70 -1.77 19.82
CA ILE A 89 -5.68 -2.09 18.83
C ILE A 89 -4.30 -2.02 19.49
N GLY A 90 -4.00 -0.91 20.18
CA GLY A 90 -2.71 -0.67 20.84
C GLY A 90 -2.35 -1.77 21.83
N CYS A 91 -3.30 -2.23 22.66
CA CYS A 91 -3.10 -3.38 23.54
C CYS A 91 -2.77 -4.66 22.76
N ARG A 92 -3.53 -4.97 21.70
CA ARG A 92 -3.30 -6.18 20.89
C ARG A 92 -1.96 -6.14 20.14
N ILE A 93 -1.55 -4.98 19.64
CA ILE A 93 -0.25 -4.79 18.98
C ILE A 93 0.88 -4.89 20.00
N SER A 94 0.76 -4.23 21.15
CA SER A 94 1.80 -4.24 22.19
C SER A 94 2.02 -5.65 22.73
N GLU A 95 0.95 -6.41 22.98
CA GLU A 95 1.03 -7.81 23.39
C GLU A 95 1.77 -8.71 22.38
N LEU A 96 1.74 -8.34 21.10
CA LEU A 96 2.46 -9.02 20.02
C LEU A 96 3.92 -8.55 19.91
N LEU A 97 4.17 -7.24 19.93
CA LEU A 97 5.53 -6.68 19.79
C LEU A 97 6.42 -6.94 21.01
N GLU A 98 5.83 -7.07 22.21
CA GLU A 98 6.55 -7.45 23.43
C GLU A 98 6.97 -8.93 23.47
N MET A 99 6.80 -9.68 22.37
CA MET A 99 7.41 -11.00 22.18
C MET A 99 8.95 -10.91 22.17
N LYS A 100 9.54 -10.81 23.35
CA LYS A 100 10.96 -11.08 23.56
C LYS A 100 11.21 -12.54 23.21
N VAL A 101 12.34 -12.83 22.56
CA VAL A 101 12.80 -14.21 22.34
C VAL A 101 12.92 -14.88 23.73
N PRO A 102 12.07 -15.87 24.05
CA PRO A 102 12.01 -16.45 25.38
C PRO A 102 13.33 -17.18 25.67
N LYS A 103 13.95 -16.89 26.83
CA LYS A 103 15.23 -17.49 27.21
C LYS A 103 15.06 -18.81 27.96
N GLY A 104 13.85 -19.09 28.48
CA GLY A 104 13.55 -20.30 29.27
C GLY A 104 12.37 -21.15 28.74
N PHE A 105 12.26 -22.38 29.24
CA PHE A 105 11.19 -23.33 28.87
C PHE A 105 9.79 -22.88 29.34
N LEU A 106 9.68 -22.26 30.52
CA LEU A 106 8.43 -21.72 31.07
C LEU A 106 7.90 -20.52 30.26
N GLU A 107 8.80 -19.62 29.82
CA GLU A 107 8.45 -18.48 28.96
C GLU A 107 7.96 -18.94 27.58
N LYS A 108 8.54 -20.03 27.04
CA LYS A 108 8.06 -20.67 25.80
C LYS A 108 6.63 -21.20 25.95
N LEU A 109 6.27 -21.75 27.11
CA LEU A 109 4.90 -22.22 27.38
C LEU A 109 3.89 -21.06 27.42
N ALA A 110 4.27 -19.90 27.95
CA ALA A 110 3.41 -18.71 28.02
C ALA A 110 3.13 -18.08 26.64
N LEU A 111 4.00 -18.33 25.65
CA LEU A 111 3.82 -17.88 24.27
C LEU A 111 2.89 -18.80 23.45
N LEU A 112 2.66 -20.05 23.88
CA LEU A 112 1.86 -21.02 23.13
C LEU A 112 0.42 -20.54 22.83
N PRO A 113 -0.35 -19.95 23.77
CA PRO A 113 -1.69 -19.48 23.48
C PRO A 113 -1.70 -18.33 22.45
N ARG A 114 -0.68 -17.46 22.48
CA ARG A 114 -0.55 -16.30 21.59
C ARG A 114 -0.13 -16.71 20.18
N LEU A 115 0.84 -17.62 20.08
CA LEU A 115 1.18 -18.27 18.80
C LEU A 115 -0.01 -19.05 18.23
N ALA A 116 -0.79 -19.72 19.09
CA ALA A 116 -2.01 -20.39 18.67
C ALA A 116 -3.11 -19.42 18.22
N GLU A 117 -3.11 -18.17 18.69
CA GLU A 117 -4.03 -17.14 18.19
C GLU A 117 -3.61 -16.63 16.81
N LEU A 118 -2.34 -16.30 16.60
CA LEU A 118 -1.80 -15.93 15.27
C LEU A 118 -1.99 -17.07 14.26
N ALA A 119 -1.77 -18.32 14.68
CA ALA A 119 -1.95 -19.49 13.82
C ALA A 119 -3.39 -19.70 13.31
N LYS A 120 -4.37 -18.94 13.82
CA LYS A 120 -5.75 -18.94 13.29
C LYS A 120 -5.91 -18.08 12.04
N PHE A 121 -4.97 -17.17 11.78
CA PHE A 121 -5.08 -16.19 10.71
C PHE A 121 -4.00 -16.28 9.61
N PRO A 122 -3.43 -17.47 9.27
CA PRO A 122 -2.50 -17.55 8.16
C PRO A 122 -3.23 -17.14 6.88
N PRO A 123 -2.58 -16.34 6.00
CA PRO A 123 -3.18 -15.97 4.74
C PRO A 123 -3.63 -17.21 3.95
N LYS A 124 -4.77 -17.08 3.27
CA LYS A 124 -5.36 -18.17 2.49
C LYS A 124 -5.06 -17.99 1.01
N THR A 125 -4.79 -19.08 0.32
CA THR A 125 -4.71 -19.07 -1.14
C THR A 125 -6.11 -19.10 -1.73
N ARG A 126 -6.44 -18.12 -2.57
CA ARG A 126 -7.69 -18.07 -3.30
C ARG A 126 -7.69 -19.08 -4.44
N GLY A 127 -8.78 -19.82 -4.56
CA GLY A 127 -9.04 -20.68 -5.72
C GLY A 127 -9.66 -19.90 -6.88
N GLY A 128 -9.34 -20.29 -8.11
CA GLY A 128 -9.89 -19.68 -9.33
C GLY A 128 -9.29 -18.32 -9.65
N ARG A 129 -9.96 -17.57 -10.53
CA ARG A 129 -9.51 -16.24 -10.97
C ARG A 129 -9.83 -15.19 -9.89
N PRO A 130 -8.84 -14.48 -9.33
CA PRO A 130 -9.08 -13.46 -8.32
C PRO A 130 -9.62 -12.15 -8.93
N PRO A 131 -10.36 -11.32 -8.16
CA PRO A 131 -10.86 -10.02 -8.57
C PRO A 131 -9.77 -9.07 -9.07
N CYS A 132 -8.61 -9.07 -8.43
CA CYS A 132 -7.46 -8.26 -8.86
C CYS A 132 -6.95 -8.61 -10.27
N GLN A 133 -7.38 -9.73 -10.86
CA GLN A 133 -6.99 -10.19 -12.19
C GLN A 133 -8.17 -10.28 -13.16
N GLU A 134 -9.27 -9.56 -12.93
CA GLU A 134 -10.40 -9.50 -13.89
C GLU A 134 -10.00 -8.89 -15.23
N ILE A 135 -9.08 -7.92 -15.21
CA ILE A 135 -8.40 -7.35 -16.36
C ILE A 135 -6.91 -7.64 -16.20
N VAL A 136 -6.26 -8.13 -17.26
CA VAL A 136 -4.84 -8.48 -17.29
C VAL A 136 -4.21 -7.82 -18.51
N LEU A 137 -3.19 -6.99 -18.30
CA LEU A 137 -2.39 -6.35 -19.33
C LEU A 137 -0.94 -6.81 -19.16
N GLU A 138 -0.36 -7.45 -20.17
CA GLU A 138 1.00 -8.01 -20.10
C GLU A 138 1.90 -7.42 -21.19
N GLY A 139 3.19 -7.33 -20.90
CA GLY A 139 4.23 -6.93 -21.86
C GLY A 139 3.89 -5.63 -22.60
N GLY A 140 3.66 -5.76 -23.91
CA GLY A 140 3.39 -4.63 -24.81
C GLY A 140 2.09 -3.88 -24.53
N ASP A 141 1.14 -4.47 -23.79
CA ASP A 141 -0.18 -3.89 -23.49
C ASP A 141 -0.19 -3.07 -22.19
N VAL A 142 0.87 -3.13 -21.39
CA VAL A 142 1.00 -2.39 -20.13
C VAL A 142 1.06 -0.89 -20.41
N ASP A 143 0.12 -0.13 -19.85
CA ASP A 143 0.17 1.33 -19.87
C ASP A 143 -0.29 1.91 -18.53
N LEU A 144 0.70 2.26 -17.72
CA LEU A 144 0.53 2.96 -16.45
C LEU A 144 -0.07 4.37 -16.62
N GLY A 145 -0.04 4.94 -17.82
CA GLY A 145 -0.68 6.23 -18.11
C GLY A 145 -2.19 6.24 -17.89
N ARG A 146 -2.82 5.05 -17.86
CA ARG A 146 -4.27 4.87 -17.69
C ARG A 146 -4.76 4.96 -16.23
N ILE A 147 -3.85 4.94 -15.26
CA ILE A 147 -4.18 4.99 -13.83
C ILE A 147 -4.08 6.45 -13.36
N PRO A 148 -5.05 6.98 -12.58
CA PRO A 148 -5.08 8.37 -12.15
C PRO A 148 -4.07 8.69 -11.03
N PHE A 149 -2.80 8.39 -11.25
CA PHE A 149 -1.71 8.75 -10.35
C PHE A 149 -1.64 10.26 -10.14
N LEU A 150 -1.34 10.67 -8.92
CA LEU A 150 -1.38 12.08 -8.51
C LEU A 150 0.00 12.73 -8.62
N VAL A 151 0.00 14.03 -8.94
CA VAL A 151 1.11 14.94 -8.65
C VAL A 151 0.65 15.78 -7.48
N THR A 152 1.31 15.65 -6.33
CA THR A 152 0.77 16.15 -5.06
C THR A 152 1.19 17.58 -4.76
N TRP A 153 2.44 17.91 -5.05
CA TRP A 153 3.01 19.24 -4.80
C TRP A 153 3.61 19.85 -6.07
N PRO A 154 3.63 21.18 -6.20
CA PRO A 154 4.09 21.85 -7.42
C PRO A 154 5.52 21.50 -7.85
N GLY A 155 6.38 21.16 -6.90
CA GLY A 155 7.78 20.81 -7.12
C GLY A 155 8.04 19.31 -7.26
N ASP A 156 7.03 18.44 -7.17
CA ASP A 156 7.24 17.00 -7.31
C ASP A 156 7.78 16.66 -8.71
N GLY A 157 8.71 15.70 -8.77
CA GLY A 157 9.36 15.25 -10.01
C GLY A 157 8.43 14.56 -11.00
N GLY A 158 7.19 14.26 -10.61
CA GLY A 158 6.21 13.62 -11.48
C GLY A 158 5.02 13.06 -10.72
N ARG A 159 4.42 12.01 -11.27
CA ARG A 159 3.29 11.28 -10.68
C ARG A 159 3.79 10.20 -9.73
N TYR A 160 3.05 9.98 -8.64
CA TYR A 160 3.46 9.06 -7.58
C TYR A 160 2.38 8.06 -7.19
N ILE A 161 2.83 6.86 -6.81
CA ILE A 161 2.07 5.88 -6.05
C ILE A 161 2.42 6.09 -4.57
N THR A 162 1.42 6.43 -3.76
CA THR A 162 1.62 6.92 -2.39
C THR A 162 1.08 6.00 -1.30
N LEU A 163 0.12 5.10 -1.63
CA LEU A 163 -0.37 4.03 -0.75
C LEU A 163 -0.11 2.61 -1.32
N PRO A 164 1.11 2.28 -1.80
CA PRO A 164 1.36 0.93 -2.30
C PRO A 164 1.63 -0.06 -1.17
N LEU A 165 1.31 -1.32 -1.44
CA LEU A 165 1.85 -2.49 -0.77
C LEU A 165 2.89 -3.14 -1.68
N VAL A 166 4.17 -2.82 -1.43
CA VAL A 166 5.31 -3.36 -2.16
C VAL A 166 5.69 -4.70 -1.57
N ILE A 167 5.50 -5.75 -2.35
CA ILE A 167 5.68 -7.15 -1.97
C ILE A 167 6.97 -7.65 -2.60
N THR A 168 7.84 -8.19 -1.74
CA THR A 168 9.11 -8.85 -2.10
C THR A 168 9.28 -10.09 -1.23
N GLU A 169 10.28 -10.91 -1.55
CA GLU A 169 10.59 -12.12 -0.78
C GLU A 169 12.09 -12.19 -0.48
N ASP A 170 12.42 -12.63 0.74
CA ASP A 170 13.79 -12.90 1.18
C ASP A 170 14.38 -14.04 0.31
N PRO A 171 15.44 -13.78 -0.47
CA PRO A 171 16.02 -14.76 -1.40
C PRO A 171 16.73 -15.94 -0.72
N ALA A 172 16.98 -15.87 0.59
CA ALA A 172 17.58 -16.94 1.37
C ALA A 172 16.55 -17.74 2.18
N ARG A 173 15.47 -17.10 2.65
CA ARG A 173 14.50 -17.70 3.58
C ARG A 173 13.12 -17.94 2.99
N GLY A 174 12.78 -17.32 1.85
CA GLY A 174 11.43 -17.38 1.29
C GLY A 174 10.39 -16.64 2.15
N ILE A 175 10.83 -15.69 2.98
CA ILE A 175 9.95 -14.90 3.85
C ILE A 175 9.50 -13.66 3.09
N ARG A 176 8.18 -13.48 3.00
CA ARG A 176 7.58 -12.29 2.40
C ARG A 176 7.83 -11.04 3.25
N ASN A 177 8.02 -9.93 2.56
CA ASN A 177 7.95 -8.59 3.11
C ASN A 177 6.93 -7.76 2.33
N VAL A 178 6.09 -7.03 3.05
CA VAL A 178 5.17 -6.03 2.50
C VAL A 178 5.52 -4.65 3.07
N GLY A 179 5.88 -3.70 2.21
CA GLY A 179 6.24 -2.36 2.66
C GLY A 179 5.54 -1.25 1.88
N MET A 180 5.25 -0.15 2.55
CA MET A 180 4.77 1.07 1.93
C MET A 180 5.94 2.00 1.60
N TYR A 181 6.27 2.11 0.31
CA TYR A 181 7.35 2.95 -0.22
C TYR A 181 6.77 3.87 -1.28
N ARG A 182 7.19 5.15 -1.34
CA ARG A 182 6.76 6.01 -2.46
C ARG A 182 7.39 5.52 -3.77
N ILE A 183 6.65 5.58 -4.86
CA ILE A 183 7.10 5.10 -6.17
C ILE A 183 6.79 6.15 -7.22
N GLN A 184 7.81 6.63 -7.94
CA GLN A 184 7.59 7.57 -9.04
C GLN A 184 7.28 6.82 -10.33
N VAL A 185 6.27 7.30 -11.05
CA VAL A 185 5.89 6.78 -12.37
C VAL A 185 6.70 7.52 -13.44
N LEU A 186 7.65 6.83 -14.07
CA LEU A 186 8.59 7.43 -15.02
C LEU A 186 8.06 7.36 -16.45
N ARG A 187 7.54 6.19 -16.85
CA ARG A 187 7.05 5.90 -18.21
C ARG A 187 5.83 4.98 -18.15
N ARG A 188 5.35 4.57 -19.32
CA ARG A 188 4.22 3.63 -19.48
C ARG A 188 4.40 2.30 -18.73
N ASN A 189 5.63 1.87 -18.50
CA ASN A 189 5.98 0.57 -17.92
C ASN A 189 7.27 0.62 -17.08
N GLU A 190 7.66 1.80 -16.59
CA GLU A 190 8.86 1.98 -15.78
C GLU A 190 8.54 2.83 -14.55
N LEU A 191 9.05 2.40 -13.40
CA LEU A 191 8.90 3.05 -12.11
C LEU A 191 10.26 3.27 -11.44
N ALA A 192 10.38 4.29 -10.59
CA ALA A 192 11.50 4.45 -9.67
C ALA A 192 11.07 4.05 -8.25
N MET A 193 11.69 3.01 -7.70
CA MET A 193 11.35 2.44 -6.40
C MET A 193 12.13 3.13 -5.27
N ASN A 194 11.51 4.07 -4.57
CA ASN A 194 12.13 4.72 -3.42
C ASN A 194 11.94 3.91 -2.14
N TRP A 195 12.58 2.74 -2.07
CA TRP A 195 12.88 2.13 -0.78
C TRP A 195 14.14 2.80 -0.20
N GLN A 196 14.08 3.23 1.06
CA GLN A 196 15.28 3.75 1.71
C GLN A 196 16.24 2.59 2.03
N ARG A 197 17.55 2.86 2.06
CA ARG A 197 18.61 1.84 2.20
C ARG A 197 18.44 0.88 3.37
N HIS A 198 17.79 1.32 4.46
CA HIS A 198 17.59 0.53 5.67
C HIS A 198 16.29 -0.30 5.67
N LYS A 199 15.46 -0.18 4.62
CA LYS A 199 14.22 -0.96 4.50
C LYS A 199 14.51 -2.39 4.03
N VAL A 200 13.65 -3.32 4.42
CA VAL A 200 13.79 -4.76 4.15
C VAL A 200 13.81 -5.05 2.65
N GLY A 201 12.93 -4.44 1.85
CA GLY A 201 12.96 -4.60 0.39
C GLY A 201 14.30 -4.18 -0.24
N ALA A 202 14.95 -3.13 0.29
CA ALA A 202 16.29 -2.73 -0.16
C ALA A 202 17.38 -3.73 0.25
N ALA A 203 17.19 -4.47 1.36
CA ALA A 203 18.08 -5.55 1.76
C ALA A 203 17.93 -6.77 0.83
N HIS A 204 16.69 -7.19 0.52
CA HIS A 204 16.42 -8.26 -0.45
C HIS A 204 17.06 -7.95 -1.81
N TRP A 205 16.91 -6.71 -2.30
CA TRP A 205 17.52 -6.28 -3.55
C TRP A 205 19.04 -6.38 -3.53
N ARG A 206 19.71 -5.97 -2.44
CA ARG A 206 21.17 -6.12 -2.31
C ARG A 206 21.61 -7.58 -2.31
N GLU A 207 20.91 -8.45 -1.59
CA GLU A 207 21.25 -9.88 -1.54
C GLU A 207 21.08 -10.57 -2.91
N MET A 208 20.02 -10.24 -3.66
CA MET A 208 19.87 -10.74 -5.04
C MET A 208 20.88 -10.11 -5.99
N ALA A 209 21.26 -8.84 -5.79
CA ALA A 209 22.31 -8.17 -6.57
C ALA A 209 23.67 -8.85 -6.42
N GLU A 210 24.04 -9.31 -5.22
CA GLU A 210 25.26 -10.10 -4.99
C GLU A 210 25.27 -11.43 -5.76
N ARG A 211 24.09 -11.95 -6.10
CA ARG A 211 23.90 -13.17 -6.92
C ARG A 211 23.76 -12.87 -8.42
N GLY A 212 23.68 -11.60 -8.82
CA GLY A 212 23.38 -11.20 -10.20
C GLY A 212 21.96 -11.57 -10.65
N GLU A 213 21.03 -11.74 -9.71
CA GLU A 213 19.66 -12.16 -9.96
C GLU A 213 18.71 -10.95 -10.04
N ARG A 214 17.79 -10.98 -10.99
CA ARG A 214 16.68 -10.01 -11.03
C ARG A 214 15.77 -10.24 -9.84
N MET A 215 15.40 -9.17 -9.16
CA MET A 215 14.50 -9.24 -8.00
C MET A 215 13.05 -9.06 -8.45
N PRO A 216 12.18 -10.09 -8.36
CA PRO A 216 10.76 -9.91 -8.58
C PRO A 216 10.18 -8.93 -7.57
N VAL A 217 9.28 -8.07 -8.03
CA VAL A 217 8.56 -7.13 -7.16
C VAL A 217 7.12 -7.01 -7.62
N VAL A 218 6.20 -6.99 -6.66
CA VAL A 218 4.79 -6.68 -6.90
C VAL A 218 4.41 -5.44 -6.12
N ILE A 219 3.59 -4.59 -6.72
CA ILE A 219 3.03 -3.39 -6.10
C ILE A 219 1.51 -3.56 -6.14
N ALA A 220 0.91 -3.92 -5.01
CA ALA A 220 -0.54 -3.98 -4.85
C ALA A 220 -1.08 -2.62 -4.38
N ILE A 221 -2.20 -2.20 -4.93
CA ILE A 221 -2.87 -0.93 -4.63
C ILE A 221 -4.33 -1.24 -4.29
N GLY A 222 -4.79 -0.75 -3.14
CA GLY A 222 -6.12 -1.09 -2.61
C GLY A 222 -6.19 -2.50 -2.01
N GLY A 223 -7.40 -3.05 -1.96
CA GLY A 223 -7.69 -4.26 -1.20
C GLY A 223 -8.26 -3.94 0.18
N ASP A 224 -8.11 -4.87 1.12
CA ASP A 224 -8.65 -4.70 2.46
C ASP A 224 -7.87 -3.64 3.26
N PRO A 225 -8.56 -2.81 4.08
CA PRO A 225 -7.92 -1.67 4.74
C PRO A 225 -6.92 -2.06 5.82
N ALA A 226 -7.04 -3.26 6.41
CA ALA A 226 -6.07 -3.74 7.38
C ALA A 226 -4.73 -4.06 6.69
N SER A 227 -4.74 -4.69 5.51
CA SER A 227 -3.52 -4.90 4.73
C SER A 227 -2.85 -3.60 4.30
N ILE A 228 -3.63 -2.58 3.89
CA ILE A 228 -3.08 -1.26 3.54
C ILE A 228 -2.37 -0.64 4.76
N TYR A 229 -3.02 -0.70 5.93
CA TYR A 229 -2.44 -0.22 7.19
C TYR A 229 -1.17 -1.00 7.59
N THR A 230 -1.16 -2.33 7.49
CA THR A 230 0.01 -3.10 7.94
C THR A 230 1.24 -2.90 7.07
N GLY A 231 1.10 -2.42 5.83
CA GLY A 231 2.23 -2.03 4.99
C GLY A 231 3.08 -0.86 5.54
N SER A 232 2.52 -0.03 6.43
CA SER A 232 3.28 1.02 7.14
C SER A 232 3.71 0.61 8.54
N ALA A 233 3.17 -0.48 9.09
CA ALA A 233 3.40 -0.87 10.48
C ALA A 233 4.86 -1.33 10.72
N PRO A 234 5.50 -0.89 11.82
CA PRO A 234 6.87 -1.30 12.16
C PRO A 234 6.88 -2.71 12.77
N LEU A 235 6.82 -3.74 11.93
CA LEU A 235 6.82 -5.13 12.38
C LEU A 235 8.23 -5.72 12.51
N PRO A 236 8.43 -6.71 13.41
CA PRO A 236 9.63 -7.53 13.40
C PRO A 236 9.78 -8.26 12.05
N PRO A 237 11.00 -8.41 11.50
CA PRO A 237 11.21 -9.06 10.20
C PRO A 237 10.74 -10.52 10.08
N THR A 238 10.40 -11.16 11.19
CA THR A 238 9.90 -12.54 11.25
C THR A 238 8.38 -12.65 11.16
N ILE A 239 7.66 -11.53 11.17
CA ILE A 239 6.20 -11.49 11.12
C ILE A 239 5.76 -11.01 9.75
N ASP A 240 5.00 -11.85 9.06
CA ASP A 240 4.36 -11.54 7.79
C ASP A 240 3.25 -10.48 7.98
N GLU A 241 3.26 -9.42 7.17
CA GLU A 241 2.32 -8.30 7.29
C GLU A 241 0.87 -8.69 6.99
N PHE A 242 0.62 -9.70 6.15
CA PHE A 242 -0.73 -10.19 5.86
C PHE A 242 -1.24 -11.14 6.95
N LEU A 243 -0.35 -11.89 7.61
CA LEU A 243 -0.69 -12.58 8.85
C LEU A 243 -1.12 -11.58 9.93
N PHE A 244 -0.36 -10.48 10.07
CA PHE A 244 -0.68 -9.43 11.03
C PHE A 244 -1.98 -8.69 10.68
N ALA A 245 -2.22 -8.39 9.40
CA ALA A 245 -3.50 -7.84 8.94
C ALA A 245 -4.66 -8.78 9.30
N GLY A 246 -4.48 -10.09 9.05
CA GLY A 246 -5.45 -11.12 9.40
C GLY A 246 -5.76 -11.19 10.90
N PHE A 247 -4.73 -11.04 11.74
CA PHE A 247 -4.88 -10.93 13.18
C PHE A 247 -5.67 -9.69 13.58
N LEU A 248 -5.34 -8.50 13.05
CA LEU A 248 -6.03 -7.26 13.38
C LEU A 248 -7.52 -7.34 13.03
N ARG A 249 -7.84 -7.71 11.78
CA ARG A 249 -9.21 -7.82 11.26
C ARG A 249 -9.97 -9.08 11.70
N LYS A 250 -9.31 -10.00 12.42
CA LYS A 250 -9.85 -11.29 12.87
C LYS A 250 -10.36 -12.19 11.73
N SER A 251 -9.77 -12.08 10.55
CA SER A 251 -10.11 -12.85 9.36
C SER A 251 -8.89 -12.98 8.45
N PRO A 252 -8.52 -14.17 7.96
CA PRO A 252 -7.38 -14.35 7.06
C PRO A 252 -7.48 -13.48 5.80
N VAL A 253 -6.34 -12.92 5.38
CA VAL A 253 -6.24 -12.26 4.07
C VAL A 253 -6.21 -13.31 2.96
N GLU A 254 -7.02 -13.12 1.92
CA GLU A 254 -6.97 -13.95 0.71
C GLU A 254 -5.89 -13.46 -0.25
N LEU A 255 -5.07 -14.38 -0.71
CA LEU A 255 -3.97 -14.13 -1.63
C LEU A 255 -4.13 -14.94 -2.90
N ALA A 256 -3.67 -14.39 -4.01
CA ALA A 256 -3.56 -15.08 -5.29
C ALA A 256 -2.11 -15.05 -5.78
N LYS A 257 -1.75 -15.97 -6.67
CA LYS A 257 -0.46 -15.93 -7.34
C LYS A 257 -0.45 -14.76 -8.35
N ALA A 258 0.63 -14.00 -8.38
CA ALA A 258 0.91 -13.05 -9.46
C ALA A 258 0.90 -13.72 -10.84
N VAL A 259 0.65 -12.96 -11.90
CA VAL A 259 0.54 -13.47 -13.26
C VAL A 259 1.91 -13.81 -13.86
N THR A 260 2.91 -12.97 -13.60
CA THR A 260 4.23 -13.00 -14.25
C THR A 260 5.38 -13.39 -13.32
N CYS A 261 5.12 -13.58 -12.01
CA CYS A 261 6.11 -14.06 -11.05
C CYS A 261 5.48 -14.97 -9.98
N ASP A 262 6.30 -15.53 -9.08
CA ASP A 262 5.84 -16.47 -8.05
C ASP A 262 5.36 -15.79 -6.76
N LEU A 263 5.40 -14.46 -6.68
CA LEU A 263 4.94 -13.72 -5.51
C LEU A 263 3.41 -13.81 -5.34
N ALA A 264 2.96 -13.75 -4.08
CA ALA A 264 1.55 -13.74 -3.72
C ALA A 264 1.03 -12.31 -3.51
N VAL A 265 -0.15 -12.02 -4.03
CA VAL A 265 -0.78 -10.69 -4.07
C VAL A 265 -2.15 -10.73 -3.38
N PRO A 266 -2.64 -9.65 -2.75
CA PRO A 266 -3.99 -9.62 -2.20
C PRO A 266 -5.02 -9.86 -3.31
N ALA A 267 -5.87 -10.87 -3.15
CA ALA A 267 -6.83 -11.25 -4.18
C ALA A 267 -7.87 -10.17 -4.46
N GLU A 268 -8.17 -9.35 -3.45
CA GLU A 268 -9.15 -8.25 -3.51
C GLU A 268 -8.51 -6.89 -3.84
N ALA A 269 -7.20 -6.84 -4.15
CA ALA A 269 -6.54 -5.60 -4.58
C ALA A 269 -7.26 -4.96 -5.78
N GLU A 270 -7.28 -3.63 -5.83
CA GLU A 270 -7.91 -2.89 -6.92
C GLU A 270 -7.05 -2.97 -8.18
N ILE A 271 -5.74 -2.77 -8.01
CA ILE A 271 -4.72 -2.78 -9.06
C ILE A 271 -3.49 -3.51 -8.52
N VAL A 272 -2.87 -4.35 -9.34
CA VAL A 272 -1.59 -5.01 -9.05
C VAL A 272 -0.65 -4.75 -10.22
N ILE A 273 0.52 -4.17 -9.92
CA ILE A 273 1.59 -3.94 -10.89
C ILE A 273 2.71 -4.93 -10.57
N GLU A 274 3.08 -5.74 -11.55
CA GLU A 274 4.10 -6.77 -11.43
C GLU A 274 5.33 -6.42 -12.26
N GLY A 275 6.50 -6.76 -11.75
CA GLY A 275 7.73 -6.48 -12.46
C GLY A 275 8.95 -7.05 -11.78
N TYR A 276 10.11 -6.51 -12.15
CA TYR A 276 11.38 -6.84 -11.55
C TYR A 276 12.33 -5.64 -11.50
N VAL A 277 13.30 -5.72 -10.60
CA VAL A 277 14.47 -4.83 -10.56
C VAL A 277 15.69 -5.60 -11.05
N ASP A 278 16.39 -5.05 -12.04
CA ASP A 278 17.65 -5.61 -12.55
C ASP A 278 18.84 -4.94 -11.85
N PRO A 279 19.62 -5.66 -11.01
CA PRO A 279 20.75 -5.07 -10.30
C PRO A 279 21.93 -4.69 -11.20
N GLY A 280 21.98 -5.21 -12.44
CA GLY A 280 23.00 -4.86 -13.43
C GLY A 280 22.74 -3.54 -14.15
N GLU A 281 21.55 -2.95 -13.98
CA GLU A 281 21.18 -1.69 -14.64
C GLU A 281 21.51 -0.46 -13.80
N PRO A 282 21.81 0.68 -14.45
CA PRO A 282 21.99 1.93 -13.73
C PRO A 282 20.69 2.35 -13.03
N LEU A 283 20.87 2.94 -11.85
CA LEU A 283 19.78 3.58 -11.11
C LEU A 283 19.18 4.75 -11.91
N VAL A 284 17.93 5.08 -11.63
CA VAL A 284 17.18 6.16 -12.28
C VAL A 284 16.91 7.28 -11.29
N LEU A 285 16.85 8.51 -11.80
CA LEU A 285 16.54 9.69 -10.99
C LEU A 285 15.08 9.64 -10.52
N GLU A 286 14.88 9.71 -9.22
CA GLU A 286 13.60 9.88 -8.55
C GLU A 286 13.54 11.25 -7.88
N GLY A 287 12.36 11.86 -7.81
CA GLY A 287 12.16 13.12 -7.10
C GLY A 287 12.50 14.37 -7.91
N PRO A 288 12.53 15.55 -7.27
CA PRO A 288 12.27 15.76 -5.83
C PRO A 288 10.82 15.44 -5.44
N PHE A 289 10.54 15.30 -4.14
CA PHE A 289 9.21 14.93 -3.65
C PHE A 289 8.90 15.62 -2.31
N GLY A 290 7.72 16.22 -2.18
CA GLY A 290 7.28 16.81 -0.91
C GLY A 290 7.08 15.72 0.16
N ASP A 291 7.83 15.80 1.24
CA ASP A 291 7.91 14.74 2.26
C ASP A 291 7.12 15.08 3.53
N HIS A 292 6.91 14.10 4.40
CA HIS A 292 6.19 14.20 5.68
C HIS A 292 6.73 15.28 6.65
N THR A 293 7.95 15.77 6.40
CA THR A 293 8.55 16.89 7.15
C THR A 293 8.02 18.27 6.73
N GLY A 294 7.27 18.35 5.63
CA GLY A 294 6.84 19.60 5.00
C GLY A 294 7.88 20.26 4.10
N PHE A 295 8.98 19.56 3.80
CA PHE A 295 10.03 20.00 2.87
C PHE A 295 10.16 19.02 1.71
N TYR A 296 10.80 19.45 0.63
CA TYR A 296 11.15 18.55 -0.47
C TYR A 296 12.35 17.69 -0.09
N SER A 297 12.18 16.38 -0.20
CA SER A 297 13.30 15.46 -0.44
C SER A 297 13.94 15.84 -1.77
N LEU A 298 15.26 15.94 -1.80
CA LEU A 298 16.00 16.18 -3.05
C LEU A 298 15.87 14.96 -3.98
N ALA A 299 16.07 15.20 -5.26
CA ALA A 299 16.16 14.12 -6.23
C ALA A 299 17.42 13.27 -5.99
N ASP A 300 17.29 11.96 -6.11
CA ASP A 300 18.40 11.02 -5.96
C ASP A 300 18.16 9.77 -6.83
N TYR A 301 19.13 8.87 -6.89
CA TYR A 301 19.12 7.70 -7.74
C TYR A 301 18.57 6.46 -7.02
N TYR A 302 17.57 5.83 -7.62
CA TYR A 302 16.88 4.66 -7.09
C TYR A 302 16.74 3.53 -8.11
N PRO A 303 16.49 2.28 -7.68
CA PRO A 303 16.33 1.18 -8.60
C PRO A 303 15.10 1.36 -9.49
N LYS A 304 15.27 1.00 -10.76
CA LYS A 304 14.20 0.99 -11.75
C LYS A 304 13.44 -0.32 -11.68
N VAL A 305 12.11 -0.24 -11.63
CA VAL A 305 11.24 -1.39 -11.82
C VAL A 305 10.83 -1.44 -13.29
N HIS A 306 11.08 -2.59 -13.92
CA HIS A 306 10.53 -2.94 -15.23
C HIS A 306 9.20 -3.64 -15.04
N VAL A 307 8.12 -3.02 -15.51
CA VAL A 307 6.77 -3.58 -15.37
C VAL A 307 6.53 -4.63 -16.44
N THR A 308 6.17 -5.83 -16.00
CA THR A 308 5.86 -6.99 -16.85
C THR A 308 4.36 -7.17 -17.03
N ALA A 309 3.57 -6.83 -16.00
CA ALA A 309 2.12 -6.86 -16.06
C ALA A 309 1.46 -5.78 -15.19
N ALA A 310 0.25 -5.39 -15.58
CA ALA A 310 -0.67 -4.65 -14.74
C ALA A 310 -2.02 -5.38 -14.77
N THR A 311 -2.51 -5.77 -13.60
CA THR A 311 -3.81 -6.42 -13.44
C THR A 311 -4.72 -5.56 -12.57
N MET A 312 -6.02 -5.64 -12.77
CA MET A 312 -6.99 -4.86 -12.00
C MET A 312 -8.37 -5.49 -11.97
N ARG A 313 -9.17 -5.07 -11.00
CA ARG A 313 -10.64 -5.27 -11.00
C ARG A 313 -11.26 -4.58 -12.21
N LYS A 314 -12.48 -4.97 -12.56
CA LYS A 314 -13.23 -4.36 -13.68
C LYS A 314 -13.56 -2.88 -13.45
N ASP A 315 -13.97 -2.55 -12.22
CA ASP A 315 -14.39 -1.20 -11.82
C ASP A 315 -13.52 -0.72 -10.63
N PRO A 316 -12.21 -0.47 -10.84
CA PRO A 316 -11.30 -0.25 -9.74
C PRO A 316 -11.39 1.18 -9.19
N VAL A 317 -11.17 1.32 -7.89
CA VAL A 317 -10.92 2.62 -7.23
C VAL A 317 -9.43 2.76 -6.96
N TYR A 318 -8.85 3.92 -7.26
CA TYR A 318 -7.46 4.23 -6.94
C TYR A 318 -7.36 4.92 -5.57
N PRO A 319 -6.94 4.22 -4.50
CA PRO A 319 -6.61 4.86 -3.24
C PRO A 319 -5.27 5.61 -3.34
N ALA A 320 -5.26 6.84 -2.83
CA ALA A 320 -4.08 7.67 -2.71
C ALA A 320 -4.02 8.30 -1.31
N THR A 321 -2.85 8.84 -0.98
CA THR A 321 -2.61 9.63 0.23
C THR A 321 -1.69 10.79 -0.11
N LEU A 322 -1.57 11.73 0.81
CA LEU A 322 -0.63 12.83 0.74
C LEU A 322 0.29 12.77 1.96
N VAL A 323 1.54 13.14 1.74
CA VAL A 323 2.46 13.52 2.80
C VAL A 323 2.91 14.94 2.55
N GLY A 324 3.25 15.67 3.61
CA GLY A 324 3.62 17.07 3.52
C GLY A 324 3.66 17.70 4.90
N ARG A 325 3.43 19.02 4.99
CA ARG A 325 3.43 19.70 6.28
C ARG A 325 2.29 19.17 7.17
N PRO A 326 2.59 18.60 8.35
CA PRO A 326 1.57 17.97 9.20
C PRO A 326 0.55 18.98 9.75
N PRO A 327 -0.65 18.52 10.16
CA PRO A 327 -1.11 17.13 10.11
C PRO A 327 -1.54 16.69 8.71
N MET A 328 -1.40 15.39 8.46
CA MET A 328 -1.71 14.68 7.21
C MET A 328 -2.26 13.29 7.55
N GLU A 329 -2.68 12.50 6.55
CA GLU A 329 -3.24 11.16 6.78
C GLU A 329 -2.21 10.17 7.39
N ASP A 330 -0.93 10.32 7.06
CA ASP A 330 0.19 9.56 7.63
C ASP A 330 0.29 9.69 9.16
N TYR A 331 -0.10 10.83 9.74
CA TYR A 331 -0.18 11.02 11.19
C TYR A 331 -1.06 9.95 11.88
N TYR A 332 -2.13 9.50 11.22
CA TYR A 332 -3.05 8.50 11.76
C TYR A 332 -2.62 7.06 11.45
N LEU A 333 -1.85 6.88 10.37
CA LEU A 333 -1.31 5.57 9.98
C LEU A 333 -0.14 5.14 10.87
N GLY A 334 0.60 6.09 11.45
CA GLY A 334 1.67 5.83 12.43
C GLY A 334 3.00 6.45 12.05
#